data_AF-A0A7X8ILQ8-F1
#
_entry.id   AF-A0A7X8ILQ8-F1
#
_cell.length_a   1.000
_cell.length_b   1.000
_cell.length_c   1.000
_cell.angle_alpha   90.00
_cell.angle_beta   90.00
_cell.angle_gamma   90.00
#
_symmetry.space_group_name_H-M   'P 1'
#
loop_
_entity.id
_entity.type
_entity.pdbx_description
1 polymer ?
#
loop_
_entity_poly.entity_id
_entity_poly.type
_entity_poly.pdbx_seq_one_letter_code
_entity_poly.pdbx_strand_id
1 'polypeptide(L)'
;MGCNLRCKHCGSSCHDPLPGELTTGEALKLCDAIGELELQWVTLSGGEPTTRKDWHLIAERLAKNGVIPHLITNGWLFNEEILDKAIKAGVGIIAFSVDGLQKTHDVIRREGSYQRIMQAIELCRCRNMEVAAITTINKLNLGELTGLKQELVKRGVREWQVQMGFPMGNMADHRNLVIEPADIDPVIDFAYQCLEESSIEVMLGDCIGYYNLKEIALFKNRCGGTYSRQGCTAGKYTFGILHNGDILGCTSIRDKEFIEGNIRHTPLREIWENPHSFSWNRNLKKEDLEGFCKKCRFGDQCLGGCANTKLTTGGSVTAENQYCSYNHSLKNRIKLFARKPTEELIAMGRNFAQKGYCQLAETALDVALQRNVADYEVDLLNLYGYVSFRLGNYQASLEANEKVLQKEPNAVYALKGKGLCLARLGHSEEGIKLLKKAVSMTDESFMDPYLDLAIILAEIGRRDEAMAVIKEGRKKSTPFIAQSQALYQQLVG
;
A
#
# COMPACT_ATOMS: atom_id res chain seq x y z
N MET A 1 -1.56 26.95 -5.67
CA MET A 1 -2.18 26.56 -6.95
C MET A 1 -3.52 27.26 -7.03
N GLY A 2 -3.86 27.83 -8.18
CA GLY A 2 -5.07 28.63 -8.36
C GLY A 2 -6.36 27.85 -8.11
N CYS A 3 -7.20 28.34 -7.21
CA CYS A 3 -8.52 27.82 -6.89
C CYS A 3 -9.43 28.95 -6.40
N ASN A 4 -10.71 28.85 -6.70
CA ASN A 4 -11.75 29.81 -6.32
C ASN A 4 -12.44 29.47 -4.99
N LEU A 5 -12.05 28.36 -4.32
CA LEU A 5 -12.51 27.95 -3.00
C LEU A 5 -11.36 27.88 -1.99
N ARG A 6 -11.68 27.83 -0.69
CA ARG A 6 -10.72 27.69 0.42
C ARG A 6 -11.18 26.60 1.39
N CYS A 7 -11.32 25.38 0.86
CA CYS A 7 -11.89 24.26 1.63
C CYS A 7 -11.04 23.96 2.87
N LYS A 8 -11.70 23.67 4.00
CA LYS A 8 -11.05 23.36 5.28
C LYS A 8 -10.19 22.10 5.23
N HIS A 9 -10.58 21.12 4.42
CA HIS A 9 -9.84 19.86 4.27
C HIS A 9 -8.79 19.88 3.15
N CYS A 10 -8.58 21.03 2.48
CA CYS A 10 -7.75 21.08 1.27
C CYS A 10 -6.29 20.74 1.59
N GLY A 11 -5.86 19.52 1.23
CA GLY A 11 -4.48 19.09 1.45
C GLY A 11 -3.43 19.84 0.62
N SER A 12 -3.86 20.62 -0.37
CA SER A 12 -2.97 21.40 -1.23
C SER A 12 -2.90 22.89 -0.88
N SER A 13 -3.67 23.33 0.12
CA SER A 13 -3.80 24.76 0.50
C SER A 13 -3.99 25.68 -0.69
N CYS A 14 -4.85 25.28 -1.63
CA CYS A 14 -5.04 26.04 -2.86
C CYS A 14 -5.53 27.45 -2.54
N HIS A 15 -4.84 28.45 -3.12
CA HIS A 15 -5.24 29.85 -3.05
C HIS A 15 -5.32 30.43 -4.46
N ASP A 16 -4.78 31.61 -4.68
CA ASP A 16 -4.47 32.23 -5.97
C ASP A 16 -3.44 31.41 -6.77
N PRO A 17 -3.33 31.68 -8.08
CA PRO A 17 -2.30 31.11 -8.95
C PRO A 17 -0.91 31.27 -8.35
N LEU A 18 -0.10 30.21 -8.43
CA LEU A 18 1.29 30.26 -7.98
C LEU A 18 2.17 30.83 -9.09
N PRO A 19 3.30 31.49 -8.74
CA PRO A 19 4.24 31.96 -9.74
C PRO A 19 4.80 30.79 -10.57
N GLY A 20 5.18 31.09 -11.81
CA GLY A 20 5.83 30.12 -12.70
C GLY A 20 4.90 29.08 -13.30
N GLU A 21 3.57 29.27 -13.23
CA GLU A 21 2.59 28.47 -13.97
C GLU A 21 3.01 28.31 -15.45
N LEU A 22 2.91 27.09 -15.97
CA LEU A 22 3.22 26.81 -17.36
C LEU A 22 2.36 27.69 -18.27
N THR A 23 3.00 28.30 -19.26
CA THR A 23 2.29 28.96 -20.36
C THR A 23 1.47 27.93 -21.16
N THR A 24 0.50 28.39 -21.95
CA THR A 24 -0.25 27.50 -22.86
C THR A 24 0.69 26.73 -23.78
N GLY A 25 1.70 27.40 -24.35
CA GLY A 25 2.66 26.75 -25.23
C GLY A 25 3.49 25.66 -24.54
N GLU A 26 3.92 25.88 -23.31
CA GLU A 26 4.65 24.87 -22.51
C GLU A 26 3.75 23.69 -22.15
N ALA A 27 2.51 23.94 -21.73
CA ALA A 27 1.56 22.89 -21.39
C ALA A 27 1.22 22.01 -22.61
N LEU A 28 1.04 22.61 -23.79
CA LEU A 28 0.78 21.85 -25.03
C LEU A 28 1.98 20.99 -25.44
N LYS A 29 3.22 21.50 -25.33
CA LYS A 29 4.43 20.70 -25.56
C LYS A 29 4.54 19.55 -24.56
N LEU A 30 4.14 19.77 -23.32
CA LEU A 30 4.12 18.72 -22.32
C LEU A 30 3.10 17.62 -22.66
N CYS A 31 1.92 17.99 -23.19
CA CYS A 31 0.97 17.00 -23.71
C CYS A 31 1.57 16.13 -24.83
N ASP A 32 2.45 16.68 -25.67
CA ASP A 32 3.16 15.92 -26.71
C ASP A 32 4.13 14.92 -26.09
N ALA A 33 4.96 15.37 -25.14
CA ALA A 33 5.88 14.50 -24.42
C ALA A 33 5.17 13.39 -23.63
N ILE A 34 3.96 13.65 -23.10
CA ILE A 34 3.12 12.63 -22.44
C ILE A 34 2.64 11.58 -23.45
N GLY A 35 2.24 12.00 -24.66
CA GLY A 35 1.84 11.09 -25.73
C GLY A 35 2.97 10.15 -26.15
N GLU A 36 4.20 10.65 -26.22
CA GLU A 36 5.39 9.83 -26.51
C GLU A 36 5.66 8.74 -25.46
N LEU A 37 5.21 8.94 -24.22
CA LEU A 37 5.29 7.95 -23.14
C LEU A 37 4.14 6.93 -23.16
N GLU A 38 3.20 7.04 -24.11
CA GLU A 38 2.06 6.14 -24.27
C GLU A 38 1.18 6.05 -23.01
N LEU A 39 1.05 7.17 -22.28
CA LEU A 39 0.14 7.23 -21.13
C LEU A 39 -1.31 7.02 -21.58
N GLN A 40 -2.04 6.19 -20.84
CA GLN A 40 -3.44 5.91 -21.17
C GLN A 40 -4.37 7.09 -20.88
N TRP A 41 -4.15 7.78 -19.77
CA TRP A 41 -5.00 8.87 -19.31
C TRP A 41 -4.26 9.86 -18.42
N VAL A 42 -4.77 11.09 -18.34
CA VAL A 42 -4.29 12.15 -17.45
C VAL A 42 -5.48 12.86 -16.82
N THR A 43 -5.46 13.01 -15.49
CA THR A 43 -6.50 13.76 -14.78
C THR A 43 -6.07 15.19 -14.51
N LEU A 44 -6.77 16.13 -15.13
CA LEU A 44 -6.67 17.56 -14.85
C LEU A 44 -7.33 17.85 -13.49
N SER A 45 -6.51 18.28 -12.52
CA SER A 45 -6.94 18.52 -11.14
C SER A 45 -6.30 19.79 -10.55
N GLY A 46 -5.78 19.72 -9.31
CA GLY A 46 -5.27 20.81 -8.47
C GLY A 46 -4.67 22.03 -9.20
N GLY A 47 -5.01 23.27 -8.85
CA GLY A 47 -6.08 23.69 -7.94
C GLY A 47 -7.47 23.43 -8.54
N GLU A 48 -8.20 24.47 -8.95
CA GLU A 48 -9.44 24.29 -9.72
C GLU A 48 -9.13 24.46 -11.22
N PRO A 49 -9.13 23.38 -12.03
CA PRO A 49 -8.78 23.46 -13.45
C PRO A 49 -9.61 24.48 -14.22
N THR A 50 -10.90 24.60 -13.89
CA THR A 50 -11.81 25.50 -14.61
C THR A 50 -11.52 26.99 -14.41
N THR A 51 -10.63 27.34 -13.47
CA THR A 51 -10.14 28.72 -13.32
C THR A 51 -9.06 29.09 -14.34
N ARG A 52 -8.41 28.10 -14.97
CA ARG A 52 -7.37 28.31 -15.97
C ARG A 52 -8.00 28.43 -17.37
N LYS A 53 -7.87 29.59 -18.03
CA LYS A 53 -8.60 29.91 -19.27
C LYS A 53 -8.41 28.90 -20.42
N ASP A 54 -7.23 28.30 -20.53
CA ASP A 54 -6.80 27.40 -21.60
C ASP A 54 -6.87 25.90 -21.25
N TRP A 55 -7.52 25.51 -20.13
CA TRP A 55 -7.59 24.10 -19.69
C TRP A 55 -8.14 23.15 -20.78
N HIS A 56 -9.13 23.60 -21.55
CA HIS A 56 -9.78 22.82 -22.60
C HIS A 56 -8.86 22.56 -23.80
N LEU A 57 -7.91 23.47 -24.08
CA LEU A 57 -6.89 23.27 -25.12
C LEU A 57 -5.88 22.20 -24.70
N ILE A 58 -5.52 22.18 -23.41
CA ILE A 58 -4.64 21.15 -22.83
C ILE A 58 -5.30 19.77 -22.93
N ALA A 59 -6.58 19.68 -22.53
CA ALA A 59 -7.37 18.45 -22.66
C ALA A 59 -7.46 17.98 -24.13
N GLU A 60 -7.80 18.89 -25.06
CA GLU A 60 -7.89 18.56 -26.48
C GLU A 60 -6.55 18.05 -27.03
N ARG A 61 -5.42 18.63 -26.58
CA ARG A 61 -4.09 18.19 -27.02
C ARG A 61 -3.73 16.81 -26.48
N LEU A 62 -4.08 16.49 -25.22
CA LEU A 62 -3.92 15.15 -24.67
C LEU A 62 -4.70 14.12 -25.50
N ALA A 63 -5.98 14.40 -25.77
CA ALA A 63 -6.84 13.51 -26.56
C ALA A 63 -6.29 13.27 -27.98
N LYS A 64 -5.76 14.31 -28.64
CA LYS A 64 -5.09 14.18 -29.95
C LYS A 64 -3.84 13.31 -29.94
N ASN A 65 -3.19 13.19 -28.78
CA ASN A 65 -2.00 12.38 -28.58
C ASN A 65 -2.33 10.96 -28.05
N GLY A 66 -3.60 10.54 -28.10
CA GLY A 66 -4.03 9.22 -27.67
C GLY A 66 -4.19 9.06 -26.16
N VAL A 67 -4.11 10.15 -25.39
CA VAL A 67 -4.20 10.16 -23.93
C VAL A 67 -5.58 10.65 -23.53
N ILE A 68 -6.35 9.89 -22.75
CA ILE A 68 -7.70 10.29 -22.34
C ILE A 68 -7.62 11.35 -21.21
N PRO A 69 -8.08 12.59 -21.40
CA PRO A 69 -8.15 13.55 -20.32
C PRO A 69 -9.36 13.25 -19.42
N HIS A 70 -9.17 13.26 -18.11
CA HIS A 70 -10.24 13.34 -17.11
C HIS A 70 -10.20 14.69 -16.40
N LEU A 71 -11.31 15.10 -15.80
CA LEU A 71 -11.42 16.38 -15.11
C LEU A 71 -11.96 16.18 -13.69
N ILE A 72 -11.22 16.66 -12.67
CA ILE A 72 -11.74 16.80 -11.31
C ILE A 72 -12.06 18.27 -11.06
N THR A 73 -13.29 18.58 -10.65
CA THR A 73 -13.73 19.95 -10.38
C THR A 73 -14.51 20.07 -9.07
N ASN A 74 -14.43 21.25 -8.46
CA ASN A 74 -15.28 21.65 -7.35
C ASN A 74 -16.68 22.14 -7.79
N GLY A 75 -16.95 22.21 -9.11
CA GLY A 75 -18.26 22.54 -9.68
C GLY A 75 -18.69 24.00 -9.56
N TRP A 76 -17.94 24.88 -8.89
CA TRP A 76 -18.40 26.23 -8.58
C TRP A 76 -18.63 27.12 -9.81
N LEU A 77 -17.79 26.95 -10.84
CA LEU A 77 -17.89 27.65 -12.12
C LEU A 77 -18.63 26.83 -13.18
N PHE A 78 -18.94 25.57 -12.89
CA PHE A 78 -19.38 24.60 -13.89
C PHE A 78 -20.78 24.96 -14.44
N ASN A 79 -20.89 24.98 -15.76
CA ASN A 79 -22.09 25.35 -16.51
C ASN A 79 -22.08 24.67 -17.88
N GLU A 80 -23.08 24.98 -18.73
CA GLU A 80 -23.20 24.42 -20.09
C GLU A 80 -21.96 24.68 -20.96
N GLU A 81 -21.39 25.89 -20.88
CA GLU A 81 -20.20 26.25 -21.66
C GLU A 81 -18.98 25.39 -21.29
N ILE A 82 -18.75 25.16 -20.00
CA ILE A 82 -17.66 24.29 -19.52
C ILE A 82 -17.91 22.84 -19.93
N LEU A 83 -19.14 22.36 -19.86
CA LEU A 83 -19.50 21.01 -20.28
C LEU A 83 -19.27 20.83 -21.80
N ASP A 84 -19.70 21.78 -22.62
CA ASP A 84 -19.49 21.75 -24.06
C ASP A 84 -17.99 21.75 -24.41
N LYS A 85 -17.19 22.55 -23.69
CA LYS A 85 -15.72 22.54 -23.80
C LYS A 85 -15.13 21.18 -23.42
N ALA A 86 -15.61 20.55 -22.34
CA ALA A 86 -15.13 19.25 -21.88
C ALA A 86 -15.41 18.15 -22.92
N ILE A 87 -16.65 18.07 -23.41
CA ILE A 87 -17.07 17.11 -24.42
C ILE A 87 -16.25 17.30 -25.70
N LYS A 88 -16.13 18.55 -26.19
CA LYS A 88 -15.35 18.85 -27.40
C LYS A 88 -13.87 18.51 -27.26
N ALA A 89 -13.30 18.71 -26.08
CA ALA A 89 -11.90 18.41 -25.79
C ALA A 89 -11.62 16.89 -25.63
N GLY A 90 -12.65 16.04 -25.68
CA GLY A 90 -12.49 14.59 -25.51
C GLY A 90 -12.32 14.15 -24.06
N VAL A 91 -12.84 14.91 -23.09
CA VAL A 91 -12.82 14.49 -21.68
C VAL A 91 -13.62 13.20 -21.51
N GLY A 92 -13.01 12.20 -20.85
CA GLY A 92 -13.65 10.90 -20.65
C GLY A 92 -14.60 10.88 -19.45
N ILE A 93 -14.17 11.43 -18.31
CA ILE A 93 -14.92 11.41 -17.03
C ILE A 93 -14.79 12.78 -16.38
N ILE A 94 -15.89 13.31 -15.87
CA ILE A 94 -15.91 14.47 -14.98
C ILE A 94 -16.23 14.01 -13.56
N ALA A 95 -15.29 14.20 -12.65
CA ALA A 95 -15.44 13.87 -11.24
C ALA A 95 -15.74 15.13 -10.43
N PHE A 96 -16.87 15.13 -9.74
CA PHE A 96 -17.27 16.23 -8.86
C PHE A 96 -16.91 15.94 -7.41
N SER A 97 -16.29 16.93 -6.76
CA SER A 97 -15.87 16.78 -5.37
C SER A 97 -17.03 17.09 -4.40
N VAL A 98 -17.68 16.06 -3.83
CA VAL A 98 -18.83 16.16 -2.91
C VAL A 98 -18.44 15.57 -1.55
N ASP A 99 -18.62 16.31 -0.46
CA ASP A 99 -18.03 15.97 0.86
C ASP A 99 -19.07 15.85 1.98
N GLY A 100 -20.29 15.44 1.63
CA GLY A 100 -21.39 15.29 2.57
C GLY A 100 -22.68 15.85 2.00
N LEU A 101 -23.71 15.87 2.84
CA LEU A 101 -24.96 16.55 2.57
C LEU A 101 -24.78 18.07 2.64
N GLN A 102 -25.79 18.82 2.18
CA GLN A 102 -25.68 20.26 1.94
C GLN A 102 -24.99 21.05 3.06
N LYS A 103 -25.47 20.93 4.30
CA LYS A 103 -24.93 21.67 5.43
C LYS A 103 -23.44 21.36 5.66
N THR A 104 -23.08 20.09 5.65
CA THR A 104 -21.72 19.61 5.91
C THR A 104 -20.78 19.99 4.78
N HIS A 105 -21.20 19.76 3.53
CA HIS A 105 -20.44 20.12 2.34
C HIS A 105 -20.14 21.62 2.28
N ASP A 106 -21.15 22.46 2.52
CA ASP A 106 -21.02 23.92 2.47
C ASP A 106 -20.11 24.45 3.60
N VAL A 107 -20.19 23.88 4.81
CA VAL A 107 -19.31 24.22 5.94
C VAL A 107 -17.85 23.84 5.65
N ILE A 108 -17.62 22.76 4.92
CA ILE A 108 -16.29 22.27 4.57
C ILE A 108 -15.69 23.07 3.41
N ARG A 109 -16.50 23.43 2.40
CA ARG A 109 -16.04 24.04 1.15
C ARG A 109 -16.40 25.52 1.05
N ARG A 110 -17.69 25.81 0.82
CA ARG A 110 -18.27 27.14 0.68
C ARG A 110 -19.79 27.04 0.66
N GLU A 111 -20.48 28.00 1.26
CA GLU A 111 -21.93 28.09 1.19
C GLU A 111 -22.46 28.13 -0.25
N GLY A 112 -23.49 27.32 -0.53
CA GLY A 112 -24.09 27.16 -1.85
C GLY A 112 -23.32 26.27 -2.82
N SER A 113 -22.17 25.70 -2.42
CA SER A 113 -21.38 24.83 -3.30
C SER A 113 -22.08 23.49 -3.54
N TYR A 114 -22.80 22.95 -2.57
CA TYR A 114 -23.51 21.68 -2.71
C TYR A 114 -24.55 21.74 -3.84
N GLN A 115 -25.40 22.77 -3.83
CA GLN A 115 -26.47 22.92 -4.81
C GLN A 115 -25.91 23.06 -6.23
N ARG A 116 -24.83 23.84 -6.39
CA ARG A 116 -24.14 24.01 -7.68
C ARG A 116 -23.59 22.69 -8.21
N ILE A 117 -22.95 21.89 -7.35
CA ILE A 117 -22.41 20.59 -7.77
C ILE A 117 -23.53 19.63 -8.15
N MET A 118 -24.61 19.57 -7.37
CA MET A 118 -25.75 18.70 -7.70
C MET A 118 -26.40 19.08 -9.04
N GLN A 119 -26.52 20.38 -9.33
CA GLN A 119 -26.97 20.87 -10.64
C GLN A 119 -25.99 20.52 -11.77
N ALA A 120 -24.68 20.62 -11.53
CA ALA A 120 -23.66 20.28 -12.50
C ALA A 120 -23.65 18.77 -12.84
N ILE A 121 -23.87 17.90 -11.85
CA ILE A 121 -24.04 16.45 -12.05
C ILE A 121 -25.27 16.18 -12.94
N GLU A 122 -26.41 16.81 -12.62
CA GLU A 122 -27.65 16.67 -13.40
C GLU A 122 -27.46 17.15 -14.85
N LEU A 123 -26.74 18.26 -15.04
CA LEU A 123 -26.42 18.80 -16.36
C LEU A 123 -25.57 17.82 -17.18
N CYS A 124 -24.53 17.24 -16.59
CA CYS A 124 -23.68 16.23 -17.24
C CYS A 124 -24.50 15.01 -17.65
N ARG A 125 -25.38 14.53 -16.77
CA ARG A 125 -26.27 13.40 -17.04
C ARG A 125 -27.20 13.67 -18.23
N CYS A 126 -27.78 14.86 -18.33
CA CYS A 126 -28.65 15.25 -19.45
C CYS A 126 -27.93 15.24 -20.82
N ARG A 127 -26.59 15.29 -20.82
CA ARG A 127 -25.75 15.29 -22.02
C ARG A 127 -24.99 13.96 -22.21
N ASN A 128 -25.35 12.91 -21.47
CA ASN A 128 -24.69 11.59 -21.49
C ASN A 128 -23.17 11.65 -21.21
N MET A 129 -22.74 12.62 -20.40
CA MET A 129 -21.35 12.68 -19.94
C MET A 129 -21.16 11.74 -18.75
N GLU A 130 -20.07 10.96 -18.73
CA GLU A 130 -19.77 10.09 -17.59
C GLU A 130 -19.37 10.94 -16.37
N VAL A 131 -20.04 10.65 -15.24
CA VAL A 131 -19.85 11.39 -14.00
C VAL A 131 -19.40 10.47 -12.88
N ALA A 132 -18.37 10.91 -12.17
CA ALA A 132 -17.96 10.32 -10.90
C ALA A 132 -18.13 11.33 -9.76
N ALA A 133 -18.21 10.82 -8.54
CA ALA A 133 -18.10 11.63 -7.32
C ALA A 133 -16.79 11.33 -6.59
N ILE A 134 -16.23 12.33 -5.91
CA ILE A 134 -15.08 12.16 -5.01
C ILE A 134 -15.43 12.76 -3.66
N THR A 135 -15.27 11.98 -2.60
CA THR A 135 -15.49 12.40 -1.21
C THR A 135 -14.22 12.27 -0.39
N THR A 136 -13.80 13.37 0.22
CA THR A 136 -12.79 13.37 1.28
C THR A 136 -13.45 13.18 2.64
N ILE A 137 -13.34 11.96 3.16
CA ILE A 137 -13.87 11.55 4.45
C ILE A 137 -13.20 12.33 5.58
N ASN A 138 -14.03 12.86 6.46
CA ASN A 138 -13.65 13.55 7.68
C ASN A 138 -14.71 13.30 8.77
N LYS A 139 -14.45 13.75 10.00
CA LYS A 139 -15.34 13.53 11.15
C LYS A 139 -16.77 14.08 10.97
N LEU A 140 -16.98 15.11 10.13
CA LEU A 140 -18.31 15.70 9.93
C LEU A 140 -19.15 14.89 8.94
N ASN A 141 -18.54 14.26 7.93
CA ASN A 141 -19.27 13.60 6.86
C ASN A 141 -19.25 12.06 6.94
N LEU A 142 -18.45 11.47 7.82
CA LEU A 142 -18.39 10.01 7.98
C LEU A 142 -19.76 9.40 8.28
N GLY A 143 -20.56 10.06 9.11
CA GLY A 143 -21.93 9.63 9.42
C GLY A 143 -22.96 9.89 8.31
N GLU A 144 -22.58 10.60 7.25
CA GLU A 144 -23.47 10.99 6.15
C GLU A 144 -23.32 10.14 4.89
N LEU A 145 -22.36 9.19 4.85
CA LEU A 145 -22.05 8.41 3.64
C LEU A 145 -23.27 7.73 3.03
N THR A 146 -24.15 7.13 3.85
CA THR A 146 -25.40 6.51 3.38
C THR A 146 -26.39 7.52 2.79
N GLY A 147 -26.53 8.70 3.40
CA GLY A 147 -27.39 9.76 2.86
C GLY A 147 -26.83 10.32 1.56
N LEU A 148 -25.51 10.53 1.50
CA LEU A 148 -24.84 11.01 0.30
C LEU A 148 -24.94 10.00 -0.85
N LYS A 149 -24.77 8.70 -0.58
CA LYS A 149 -25.01 7.62 -1.55
C LYS A 149 -26.37 7.76 -2.21
N GLN A 150 -27.44 7.95 -1.42
CA GLN A 150 -28.80 8.07 -1.94
C GLN A 150 -28.92 9.25 -2.90
N GLU A 151 -28.33 10.40 -2.55
CA GLU A 151 -28.34 11.59 -3.40
C GLU A 151 -27.53 11.41 -4.69
N LEU A 152 -26.41 10.68 -4.64
CA LEU A 152 -25.59 10.35 -5.81
C LEU A 152 -26.29 9.37 -6.76
N VAL A 153 -26.81 8.26 -6.22
CA VAL A 153 -27.55 7.24 -7.00
C VAL A 153 -28.79 7.84 -7.64
N LYS A 154 -29.54 8.67 -6.92
CA LYS A 154 -30.72 9.38 -7.45
C LYS A 154 -30.38 10.22 -8.69
N ARG A 155 -29.14 10.72 -8.78
CA ARG A 155 -28.65 11.54 -9.90
C ARG A 155 -27.85 10.74 -10.93
N GLY A 156 -27.90 9.42 -10.85
CA GLY A 156 -27.28 8.52 -11.84
C GLY A 156 -25.75 8.48 -11.80
N VAL A 157 -25.13 8.88 -10.69
CA VAL A 157 -23.69 8.69 -10.49
C VAL A 157 -23.40 7.21 -10.29
N ARG A 158 -22.52 6.64 -11.11
CA ARG A 158 -22.17 5.21 -11.08
C ARG A 158 -20.88 4.91 -10.35
N GLU A 159 -19.93 5.83 -10.39
CA GLU A 159 -18.63 5.69 -9.76
C GLU A 159 -18.45 6.73 -8.64
N TRP A 160 -18.02 6.26 -7.47
CA TRP A 160 -17.78 7.13 -6.32
C TRP A 160 -16.49 6.77 -5.61
N GLN A 161 -15.49 7.64 -5.71
CA GLN A 161 -14.27 7.50 -4.95
C GLN A 161 -14.43 8.11 -3.56
N VAL A 162 -14.07 7.33 -2.54
CA VAL A 162 -13.97 7.79 -1.16
C VAL A 162 -12.52 7.72 -0.71
N GLN A 163 -12.03 8.79 -0.09
CA GLN A 163 -10.64 8.91 0.35
C GLN A 163 -10.56 9.59 1.70
N MET A 164 -9.53 9.30 2.49
CA MET A 164 -9.31 9.96 3.78
C MET A 164 -8.85 11.41 3.63
N GLY A 165 -9.32 12.28 4.51
CA GLY A 165 -8.69 13.56 4.80
C GLY A 165 -7.49 13.39 5.75
N PHE A 166 -6.37 14.02 5.41
CA PHE A 166 -5.13 13.99 6.19
C PHE A 166 -4.82 15.35 6.81
N PRO A 167 -4.12 15.42 7.97
CA PRO A 167 -3.70 16.68 8.60
C PRO A 167 -2.56 17.38 7.82
N MET A 168 -2.81 17.74 6.57
CA MET A 168 -1.91 18.44 5.65
C MET A 168 -2.65 19.60 4.98
N GLY A 169 -1.90 20.54 4.41
CA GLY A 169 -2.46 21.76 3.84
C GLY A 169 -3.37 22.47 4.84
N ASN A 170 -4.55 22.92 4.40
CA ASN A 170 -5.51 23.61 5.27
C ASN A 170 -6.05 22.71 6.39
N MET A 171 -6.09 21.39 6.18
CA MET A 171 -6.62 20.47 7.18
C MET A 171 -5.66 20.33 8.38
N ALA A 172 -4.39 20.72 8.24
CA ALA A 172 -3.44 20.78 9.33
C ALA A 172 -3.90 21.73 10.45
N ASP A 173 -4.62 22.80 10.10
CA ASP A 173 -5.22 23.77 11.03
C ASP A 173 -6.61 23.34 11.53
N HIS A 174 -7.14 22.24 11.00
CA HIS A 174 -8.47 21.69 11.30
C HIS A 174 -8.39 20.23 11.73
N ARG A 175 -7.44 19.90 12.62
CA ARG A 175 -7.18 18.51 13.06
C ARG A 175 -8.40 17.80 13.65
N ASN A 176 -9.35 18.55 14.20
CA ASN A 176 -10.63 18.01 14.69
C ASN A 176 -11.48 17.35 13.59
N LEU A 177 -11.16 17.56 12.31
CA LEU A 177 -11.81 16.91 11.17
C LEU A 177 -11.17 15.55 10.82
N VAL A 178 -9.96 15.26 11.29
CA VAL A 178 -9.24 14.04 10.91
C VAL A 178 -9.92 12.83 11.54
N ILE A 179 -10.15 11.79 10.74
CA ILE A 179 -10.69 10.52 11.23
C ILE A 179 -9.62 9.71 11.96
N GLU A 180 -10.05 8.83 12.86
CA GLU A 180 -9.17 7.95 13.63
C GLU A 180 -8.90 6.64 12.86
N PRO A 181 -7.81 5.92 13.14
CA PRO A 181 -7.56 4.61 12.54
C PRO A 181 -8.73 3.61 12.65
N ALA A 182 -9.48 3.67 13.76
CA ALA A 182 -10.63 2.82 14.00
C ALA A 182 -11.82 3.11 13.06
N ASP A 183 -11.86 4.28 12.42
CA ASP A 183 -12.93 4.68 11.50
C ASP A 183 -12.78 4.05 10.10
N ILE A 184 -11.63 3.43 9.80
CA ILE A 184 -11.36 2.84 8.47
C ILE A 184 -12.24 1.62 8.20
N ASP A 185 -12.42 0.74 9.18
CA ASP A 185 -13.23 -0.47 9.01
C ASP A 185 -14.72 -0.13 8.71
N PRO A 186 -15.37 0.82 9.41
CA PRO A 186 -16.69 1.32 9.03
C PRO A 186 -16.81 1.82 7.59
N VAL A 187 -15.77 2.48 7.05
CA VAL A 187 -15.77 2.94 5.66
C VAL A 187 -15.67 1.77 4.68
N ILE A 188 -14.83 0.78 4.99
CA ILE A 188 -14.72 -0.45 4.18
C ILE A 188 -16.04 -1.22 4.21
N ASP A 189 -16.67 -1.33 5.39
CA ASP A 189 -17.96 -1.98 5.57
C ASP A 189 -19.05 -1.31 4.73
N PHE A 190 -19.10 0.03 4.76
CA PHE A 190 -20.00 0.82 3.92
C PHE A 190 -19.79 0.58 2.42
N ALA A 191 -18.53 0.63 1.96
CA ALA A 191 -18.21 0.39 0.55
C ALA A 191 -18.60 -1.03 0.11
N TYR A 192 -18.36 -2.03 0.97
CA TYR A 192 -18.74 -3.42 0.73
C TYR A 192 -20.25 -3.62 0.67
N GLN A 193 -21.02 -2.95 1.54
CA GLN A 193 -22.49 -2.94 1.45
C GLN A 193 -22.97 -2.34 0.12
N CYS A 194 -22.34 -1.27 -0.38
CA CYS A 194 -22.69 -0.69 -1.68
C CYS A 194 -22.47 -1.68 -2.84
N LEU A 195 -21.40 -2.48 -2.76
CA LEU A 195 -21.13 -3.58 -3.70
C LEU A 195 -22.23 -4.65 -3.64
N GLU A 196 -22.59 -5.13 -2.44
CA GLU A 196 -23.63 -6.16 -2.27
C GLU A 196 -24.99 -5.70 -2.82
N GLU A 197 -25.31 -4.42 -2.66
CA GLU A 197 -26.56 -3.83 -3.18
C GLU A 197 -26.50 -3.49 -4.68
N SER A 198 -25.34 -3.55 -5.34
CA SER A 198 -25.14 -3.16 -6.75
C SER A 198 -25.71 -1.76 -7.07
N SER A 199 -25.61 -0.84 -6.11
CA SER A 199 -26.27 0.47 -6.17
C SER A 199 -25.38 1.57 -6.76
N ILE A 200 -24.09 1.54 -6.41
CA ILE A 200 -23.04 2.44 -6.89
C ILE A 200 -21.70 1.74 -6.69
N GLU A 201 -20.76 1.92 -7.61
CA GLU A 201 -19.40 1.39 -7.46
C GLU A 201 -18.58 2.32 -6.58
N VAL A 202 -18.30 1.90 -5.35
CA VAL A 202 -17.47 2.66 -4.41
C VAL A 202 -16.00 2.26 -4.57
N MET A 203 -15.17 3.22 -4.98
CA MET A 203 -13.73 3.07 -5.06
C MET A 203 -13.08 3.59 -3.78
N LEU A 204 -12.42 2.68 -3.05
CA LEU A 204 -11.57 3.07 -1.94
C LEU A 204 -10.28 3.70 -2.48
N GLY A 205 -10.02 4.96 -2.12
CA GLY A 205 -8.77 5.64 -2.43
C GLY A 205 -7.58 4.91 -1.80
N ASP A 206 -6.38 5.15 -2.35
CA ASP A 206 -5.17 4.45 -1.91
C ASP A 206 -4.88 4.57 -0.41
N CYS A 207 -5.41 5.59 0.27
CA CYS A 207 -5.27 5.75 1.70
C CYS A 207 -6.09 4.77 2.56
N ILE A 208 -7.07 4.05 2.02
CA ILE A 208 -8.00 3.21 2.77
C ILE A 208 -7.71 1.72 2.53
N GLY A 209 -7.97 0.87 3.53
CA GLY A 209 -7.96 -0.59 3.37
C GLY A 209 -6.74 -1.29 3.95
N TYR A 210 -6.11 -2.12 3.12
CA TYR A 210 -4.97 -3.00 3.37
C TYR A 210 -5.30 -4.31 4.10
N TYR A 211 -5.48 -5.36 3.29
CA TYR A 211 -5.65 -6.76 3.68
C TYR A 211 -6.87 -7.02 4.58
N ASN A 212 -7.92 -6.25 4.37
CA ASN A 212 -9.26 -6.55 4.87
C ASN A 212 -10.01 -7.39 3.83
N LEU A 213 -10.71 -8.45 4.25
CA LEU A 213 -11.40 -9.35 3.31
C LEU A 213 -12.48 -8.65 2.48
N LYS A 214 -13.19 -7.66 3.05
CA LYS A 214 -14.22 -6.88 2.36
C LYS A 214 -13.58 -5.91 1.35
N GLU A 215 -12.48 -5.27 1.73
CA GLU A 215 -11.67 -4.46 0.81
C GLU A 215 -11.13 -5.30 -0.35
N ILE A 216 -10.58 -6.49 -0.07
CA ILE A 216 -10.11 -7.41 -1.11
C ILE A 216 -11.24 -7.79 -2.07
N ALA A 217 -12.46 -8.02 -1.58
CA ALA A 217 -13.62 -8.31 -2.41
C ALA A 217 -13.97 -7.15 -3.35
N LEU A 218 -13.93 -5.90 -2.86
CA LEU A 218 -14.11 -4.69 -3.68
C LEU A 218 -13.08 -4.62 -4.82
N PHE A 219 -11.80 -4.80 -4.51
CA PHE A 219 -10.74 -4.79 -5.54
C PHE A 219 -10.90 -5.91 -6.56
N LYS A 220 -11.24 -7.13 -6.11
CA LYS A 220 -11.49 -8.27 -7.02
C LYS A 220 -12.65 -8.00 -7.96
N ASN A 221 -13.74 -7.42 -7.47
CA ASN A 221 -14.88 -7.08 -8.32
C ASN A 221 -14.46 -6.15 -9.48
N ARG A 222 -13.63 -5.16 -9.18
CA ARG A 222 -13.15 -4.18 -10.15
C ARG A 222 -12.07 -4.71 -11.09
N CYS A 223 -11.19 -5.59 -10.60
CA CYS A 223 -10.02 -6.08 -11.33
C CYS A 223 -10.22 -7.49 -11.90
N GLY A 224 -11.43 -7.81 -12.39
CA GLY A 224 -11.71 -9.07 -13.08
C GLY A 224 -11.50 -10.33 -12.23
N GLY A 225 -11.77 -10.25 -10.92
CA GLY A 225 -11.62 -11.34 -9.95
C GLY A 225 -10.24 -11.42 -9.28
N THR A 226 -9.28 -10.59 -9.68
CA THR A 226 -7.90 -10.62 -9.17
C THR A 226 -7.65 -9.55 -8.11
N TYR A 227 -6.85 -9.87 -7.09
CA TYR A 227 -6.34 -8.86 -6.15
C TYR A 227 -4.92 -8.49 -6.56
N SER A 228 -4.74 -7.31 -7.15
CA SER A 228 -3.50 -6.87 -7.79
C SER A 228 -2.75 -5.77 -7.03
N ARG A 229 -3.19 -5.42 -5.82
CA ARG A 229 -2.58 -4.32 -5.05
C ARG A 229 -1.17 -4.72 -4.57
N GLN A 230 -0.14 -4.16 -5.23
CA GLN A 230 1.29 -4.43 -4.97
C GLN A 230 2.02 -3.17 -4.46
N GLY A 231 1.47 -2.54 -3.43
CA GLY A 231 2.02 -1.32 -2.85
C GLY A 231 1.75 -0.05 -3.67
N CYS A 232 2.51 1.01 -3.40
CA CYS A 232 2.29 2.33 -4.01
C CYS A 232 2.70 2.34 -5.50
N THR A 233 1.85 2.90 -6.35
CA THR A 233 2.06 3.00 -7.82
C THR A 233 2.88 4.23 -8.24
N ALA A 234 3.05 5.20 -7.34
CA ALA A 234 3.74 6.47 -7.58
C ALA A 234 5.18 6.26 -8.09
N GLY A 235 5.52 6.82 -9.23
CA GLY A 235 6.82 6.63 -9.88
C GLY A 235 7.05 5.25 -10.50
N LYS A 236 6.10 4.31 -10.40
CA LYS A 236 6.17 2.98 -11.04
C LYS A 236 5.25 2.86 -12.24
N TYR A 237 4.00 3.31 -12.06
CA TYR A 237 2.96 3.28 -13.09
C TYR A 237 2.27 4.64 -13.28
N THR A 238 2.52 5.59 -12.39
CA THR A 238 1.91 6.92 -12.39
C THR A 238 2.95 7.97 -11.99
N PHE A 239 2.77 9.20 -12.41
CA PHE A 239 3.51 10.35 -11.90
C PHE A 239 2.60 11.57 -11.86
N GLY A 240 3.01 12.56 -11.07
CA GLY A 240 2.40 13.85 -10.93
C GLY A 240 3.13 14.93 -11.71
N ILE A 241 2.38 15.95 -12.11
CA ILE A 241 2.87 17.16 -12.76
C ILE A 241 2.35 18.34 -11.97
N LEU A 242 3.24 19.20 -11.48
CA LEU A 242 2.86 20.44 -10.81
C LEU A 242 2.71 21.59 -11.79
N HIS A 243 2.08 22.66 -11.32
CA HIS A 243 1.73 23.85 -12.10
C HIS A 243 2.91 24.50 -12.84
N ASN A 244 4.14 24.36 -12.33
CA ASN A 244 5.38 24.92 -12.87
C ASN A 244 6.20 23.93 -13.72
N GLY A 245 5.67 22.73 -13.96
CA GLY A 245 6.35 21.67 -14.70
C GLY A 245 7.24 20.74 -13.87
N ASP A 246 7.23 20.87 -12.54
CA ASP A 246 7.89 19.88 -11.67
C ASP A 246 7.21 18.52 -11.78
N ILE A 247 8.02 17.47 -11.81
CA ILE A 247 7.60 16.07 -11.87
C ILE A 247 7.89 15.41 -10.53
N LEU A 248 6.91 14.67 -9.99
CA LEU A 248 7.02 13.93 -8.73
C LEU A 248 6.22 12.64 -8.81
N GLY A 249 6.50 11.66 -7.95
CA GLY A 249 5.78 10.38 -8.05
C GLY A 249 4.31 10.46 -7.65
N CYS A 250 3.97 11.28 -6.65
CA CYS A 250 2.62 11.34 -6.09
C CYS A 250 2.16 12.79 -5.90
N THR A 251 1.06 13.18 -6.56
CA THR A 251 0.41 14.48 -6.39
C THR A 251 -0.31 14.63 -5.05
N SER A 252 -0.07 13.78 -4.04
CA SER A 252 -0.46 14.04 -2.65
C SER A 252 0.73 14.44 -1.78
N ILE A 253 1.94 14.02 -2.15
CA ILE A 253 3.16 14.46 -1.47
C ILE A 253 3.47 15.89 -1.93
N ARG A 254 3.82 16.76 -0.98
CA ARG A 254 4.04 18.20 -1.21
C ARG A 254 5.45 18.65 -0.88
N ASP A 255 6.23 17.77 -0.26
CA ASP A 255 7.61 18.05 0.05
C ASP A 255 8.41 18.13 -1.26
N LYS A 256 9.22 19.18 -1.37
CA LYS A 256 10.04 19.46 -2.56
C LYS A 256 11.16 18.44 -2.74
N GLU A 257 11.53 17.72 -1.69
CA GLU A 257 12.51 16.63 -1.76
C GLU A 257 12.06 15.48 -2.67
N PHE A 258 10.76 15.38 -2.98
CA PHE A 258 10.20 14.35 -3.87
C PHE A 258 10.03 14.83 -5.33
N ILE A 259 10.55 16.01 -5.67
CA ILE A 259 10.60 16.48 -7.05
C ILE A 259 11.78 15.81 -7.76
N GLU A 260 11.47 15.09 -8.84
CA GLU A 260 12.42 14.28 -9.61
C GLU A 260 13.07 15.06 -10.75
N GLY A 261 12.47 16.20 -11.13
CA GLY A 261 12.95 17.05 -12.21
C GLY A 261 11.90 18.05 -12.66
N ASN A 262 12.27 18.91 -13.62
CA ASN A 262 11.36 19.89 -14.22
C ASN A 262 11.45 19.86 -15.75
N ILE A 263 10.29 19.87 -16.39
CA ILE A 263 10.13 19.75 -17.86
C ILE A 263 10.74 20.91 -18.66
N ARG A 264 11.06 22.05 -18.02
CA ARG A 264 11.77 23.17 -18.66
C ARG A 264 13.25 22.91 -18.85
N HIS A 265 13.82 21.97 -18.10
CA HIS A 265 15.26 21.71 -18.07
C HIS A 265 15.61 20.31 -18.55
N THR A 266 14.70 19.35 -18.34
CA THR A 266 14.94 17.93 -18.63
C THR A 266 13.74 17.34 -19.39
N PRO A 267 13.95 16.63 -20.52
CA PRO A 267 12.87 15.93 -21.21
C PRO A 267 12.11 14.98 -20.27
N LEU A 268 10.78 14.93 -20.40
CA LEU A 268 9.93 14.11 -19.53
C LEU A 268 10.34 12.62 -19.55
N ARG A 269 10.67 12.09 -20.72
CA ARG A 269 11.15 10.71 -20.88
C ARG A 269 12.41 10.44 -20.08
N GLU A 270 13.35 11.38 -20.09
CA GLU A 270 14.61 11.24 -19.35
C GLU A 270 14.34 11.21 -17.84
N ILE A 271 13.46 12.06 -17.32
CA ILE A 271 13.04 12.02 -15.89
C ILE A 271 12.39 10.66 -15.57
N TRP A 272 11.50 10.16 -16.44
CA TRP A 272 10.78 8.92 -16.21
C TRP A 272 11.68 7.68 -16.22
N GLU A 273 12.56 7.58 -17.21
CA GLU A 273 13.42 6.42 -17.47
C GLU A 273 14.70 6.42 -16.63
N ASN A 274 15.04 7.53 -15.95
CA ASN A 274 16.20 7.59 -15.06
C ASN A 274 16.06 6.58 -13.90
N PRO A 275 17.01 5.66 -13.71
CA PRO A 275 16.95 4.64 -12.65
C PRO A 275 17.07 5.23 -11.23
N HIS A 276 17.55 6.46 -11.09
CA HIS A 276 17.65 7.17 -9.81
C HIS A 276 16.39 7.96 -9.45
N SER A 277 15.54 8.28 -10.44
CA SER A 277 14.28 8.97 -10.19
C SER A 277 13.27 8.05 -9.51
N PHE A 278 12.47 8.61 -8.60
CA PHE A 278 11.46 7.92 -7.80
C PHE A 278 12.02 6.81 -6.91
N SER A 279 13.31 6.87 -6.59
CA SER A 279 14.03 5.84 -5.83
C SER A 279 13.39 5.55 -4.47
N TRP A 280 12.81 6.56 -3.82
CA TRP A 280 12.07 6.45 -2.57
C TRP A 280 10.91 5.43 -2.61
N ASN A 281 10.36 5.13 -3.79
CA ASN A 281 9.34 4.06 -3.98
C ASN A 281 9.82 2.90 -4.85
N ARG A 282 10.61 3.17 -5.91
CA ARG A 282 11.12 2.14 -6.82
C ARG A 282 12.04 1.15 -6.11
N ASN A 283 12.84 1.63 -5.16
CA ASN A 283 13.83 0.82 -4.44
C ASN A 283 13.39 0.43 -3.03
N LEU A 284 12.18 0.84 -2.60
CA LEU A 284 11.67 0.55 -1.27
C LEU A 284 11.49 -0.95 -1.07
N LYS A 285 12.09 -1.48 0.00
CA LYS A 285 11.96 -2.88 0.42
C LYS A 285 11.27 -2.97 1.78
N LYS A 286 10.88 -4.19 2.18
CA LYS A 286 10.26 -4.43 3.48
C LYS A 286 11.18 -4.06 4.64
N GLU A 287 12.48 -4.26 4.49
CA GLU A 287 13.48 -4.03 5.54
C GLU A 287 13.64 -2.53 5.87
N ASP A 288 13.35 -1.67 4.89
CA ASP A 288 13.37 -0.20 5.03
C ASP A 288 12.17 0.31 5.82
N LEU A 289 11.09 -0.47 5.92
CA LEU A 289 9.89 -0.07 6.65
C LEU A 289 10.15 -0.01 8.16
N GLU A 290 9.34 0.79 8.83
CA GLU A 290 9.38 0.96 10.27
C GLU A 290 8.14 0.36 10.96
N GLY A 291 8.24 0.22 12.28
CA GLY A 291 7.17 -0.28 13.14
C GLY A 291 6.63 -1.65 12.72
N PHE A 292 5.31 -1.83 12.82
CA PHE A 292 4.66 -3.10 12.48
C PHE A 292 4.84 -3.49 11.00
N CYS A 293 4.89 -2.52 10.08
CA CYS A 293 4.97 -2.80 8.64
C CYS A 293 6.21 -3.62 8.26
N LYS A 294 7.35 -3.40 8.94
CA LYS A 294 8.59 -4.18 8.76
C LYS A 294 8.44 -5.67 9.07
N LYS A 295 7.60 -6.00 10.06
CA LYS A 295 7.38 -7.38 10.54
C LYS A 295 6.17 -8.05 9.87
N CYS A 296 5.39 -7.29 9.11
CA CYS A 296 4.13 -7.74 8.54
C CYS A 296 4.36 -8.83 7.49
N ARG A 297 3.56 -9.89 7.54
CA ARG A 297 3.49 -10.98 6.54
C ARG A 297 3.24 -10.50 5.11
N PHE A 298 2.71 -9.28 4.96
CA PHE A 298 2.40 -8.66 3.68
C PHE A 298 3.40 -7.56 3.30
N GLY A 299 4.41 -7.29 4.13
CA GLY A 299 5.35 -6.18 3.97
C GLY A 299 6.05 -6.19 2.60
N ASP A 300 6.41 -7.38 2.11
CA ASP A 300 7.13 -7.57 0.84
C ASP A 300 6.30 -7.16 -0.38
N GLN A 301 4.98 -7.34 -0.32
CA GLN A 301 4.07 -6.99 -1.42
C GLN A 301 3.47 -5.59 -1.24
N CYS A 302 3.18 -5.20 -0.01
CA CYS A 302 2.47 -3.97 0.32
C CYS A 302 3.39 -2.75 0.41
N LEU A 303 4.62 -2.95 0.91
CA LEU A 303 5.59 -1.90 1.19
C LEU A 303 5.03 -0.79 2.11
N GLY A 304 4.18 -1.18 3.07
CA GLY A 304 3.56 -0.26 4.04
C GLY A 304 2.39 0.56 3.50
N GLY A 305 1.95 0.32 2.26
CA GLY A 305 0.82 1.01 1.65
C GLY A 305 1.14 2.44 1.21
N CYS A 306 0.17 3.35 1.34
CA CYS A 306 0.22 4.70 0.79
C CYS A 306 1.35 5.50 1.43
N ALA A 307 2.29 5.93 0.59
CA ALA A 307 3.43 6.73 1.01
C ALA A 307 2.99 8.07 1.62
N ASN A 308 1.96 8.72 1.06
CA ASN A 308 1.44 9.97 1.62
C ASN A 308 0.81 9.78 3.01
N THR A 309 0.12 8.67 3.24
CA THR A 309 -0.41 8.32 4.58
C THR A 309 0.74 8.22 5.58
N LYS A 310 1.75 7.39 5.28
CA LYS A 310 2.93 7.19 6.13
C LYS A 310 3.69 8.50 6.39
N LEU A 311 3.92 9.30 5.35
CA LEU A 311 4.62 10.57 5.45
C LEU A 311 3.85 11.56 6.34
N THR A 312 2.54 11.70 6.12
CA THR A 312 1.74 12.72 6.82
C THR A 312 1.48 12.36 8.28
N THR A 313 1.34 11.07 8.61
CA THR A 313 0.99 10.63 9.98
C THR A 313 2.17 10.10 10.77
N GLY A 314 3.23 9.66 10.09
CA GLY A 314 4.43 9.08 10.70
C GLY A 314 5.74 9.82 10.36
N GLY A 315 5.70 10.87 9.53
CA GLY A 315 6.85 11.72 9.24
C GLY A 315 7.84 11.19 8.19
N SER A 316 7.64 9.98 7.68
CA SER A 316 8.48 9.39 6.63
C SER A 316 7.67 8.46 5.72
N VAL A 317 8.11 8.29 4.46
CA VAL A 317 7.56 7.28 3.55
C VAL A 317 7.85 5.84 3.99
N THR A 318 8.78 5.62 4.92
CA THR A 318 9.08 4.32 5.54
C THR A 318 8.27 4.05 6.81
N ALA A 319 7.60 5.07 7.36
CA ALA A 319 6.91 4.99 8.64
C ALA A 319 5.79 3.93 8.66
N GLU A 320 5.40 3.50 9.85
CA GLU A 320 4.29 2.56 10.01
C GLU A 320 2.96 3.17 9.54
N ASN A 321 2.21 2.47 8.69
CA ASN A 321 0.87 2.90 8.31
C ASN A 321 -0.15 2.56 9.42
N GLN A 322 -0.47 3.58 10.22
CA GLN A 322 -1.39 3.47 11.35
C GLN A 322 -2.86 3.26 10.93
N TYR A 323 -3.22 3.59 9.69
CA TYR A 323 -4.58 3.49 9.14
C TYR A 323 -4.80 2.20 8.32
N CYS A 324 -3.82 1.30 8.30
CA CYS A 324 -3.97 -0.04 7.74
C CYS A 324 -4.96 -0.87 8.59
N SER A 325 -6.03 -1.38 7.98
CA SER A 325 -7.05 -2.20 8.65
C SER A 325 -6.45 -3.45 9.29
N TYR A 326 -5.53 -4.13 8.60
CA TYR A 326 -4.81 -5.28 9.14
C TYR A 326 -3.96 -4.94 10.37
N ASN A 327 -3.23 -3.82 10.32
CA ASN A 327 -2.43 -3.33 11.44
C ASN A 327 -3.31 -2.98 12.65
N HIS A 328 -4.41 -2.24 12.42
CA HIS A 328 -5.38 -1.90 13.46
C HIS A 328 -5.96 -3.16 14.13
N SER A 329 -6.35 -4.16 13.34
CA SER A 329 -6.82 -5.46 13.84
C SER A 329 -5.78 -6.15 14.73
N LEU A 330 -4.50 -6.16 14.31
CA LEU A 330 -3.43 -6.75 15.11
C LEU A 330 -3.13 -5.97 16.39
N LYS A 331 -3.14 -4.64 16.38
CA LYS A 331 -3.02 -3.83 17.60
C LYS A 331 -4.13 -4.15 18.61
N ASN A 332 -5.34 -4.41 18.13
CA ASN A 332 -6.44 -4.86 18.99
C ASN A 332 -6.21 -6.28 19.53
N ARG A 333 -5.62 -7.19 18.73
CA ARG A 333 -5.19 -8.52 19.22
C ARG A 333 -4.10 -8.42 20.29
N ILE A 334 -3.11 -7.54 20.14
CA ILE A 334 -2.06 -7.31 21.15
C ILE A 334 -2.68 -6.89 22.48
N LYS A 335 -3.65 -5.96 22.49
CA LYS A 335 -4.36 -5.56 23.71
C LYS A 335 -5.08 -6.73 24.40
N LEU A 336 -5.64 -7.66 23.62
CA LEU A 336 -6.27 -8.87 24.16
C LEU A 336 -5.24 -9.85 24.71
N PHE A 337 -4.13 -10.06 23.99
CA PHE A 337 -3.06 -10.97 24.39
C PHE A 337 -2.33 -10.48 25.64
N ALA A 338 -2.16 -9.17 25.80
CA ALA A 338 -1.55 -8.56 26.98
C ALA A 338 -2.24 -8.95 28.30
N ARG A 339 -3.52 -9.36 28.26
CA ARG A 339 -4.31 -9.79 29.42
C ARG A 339 -4.23 -11.29 29.72
N LYS A 340 -3.59 -12.10 28.87
CA LYS A 340 -3.51 -13.56 28.99
C LYS A 340 -2.26 -13.99 29.76
N PRO A 341 -2.23 -15.12 30.48
CA PRO A 341 -1.02 -15.71 31.07
C PRO A 341 0.03 -16.07 30.01
N THR A 342 1.30 -16.15 30.42
CA THR A 342 2.43 -16.42 29.50
C THR A 342 2.33 -17.80 28.87
N GLU A 343 1.96 -18.81 29.65
CA GLU A 343 1.81 -20.20 29.19
C GLU A 343 0.71 -20.31 28.13
N GLU A 344 -0.39 -19.57 28.33
CA GLU A 344 -1.49 -19.50 27.36
C GLU A 344 -1.01 -18.87 26.05
N LEU A 345 -0.23 -17.78 26.11
CA LEU A 345 0.32 -17.13 24.92
C LEU A 345 1.26 -18.06 24.13
N ILE A 346 2.09 -18.85 24.81
CA ILE A 346 2.97 -19.84 24.16
C ILE A 346 2.14 -20.93 23.49
N ALA A 347 1.12 -21.46 24.19
CA ALA A 347 0.22 -22.47 23.63
C ALA A 347 -0.56 -21.94 22.41
N MET A 348 -1.03 -20.70 22.48
CA MET A 348 -1.67 -20.00 21.36
C MET A 348 -0.71 -19.84 20.19
N GLY A 349 0.53 -19.37 20.45
CA GLY A 349 1.57 -19.24 19.43
C GLY A 349 1.82 -20.54 18.69
N ARG A 350 1.92 -21.66 19.43
CA ARG A 350 2.09 -23.01 18.86
C ARG A 350 0.88 -23.41 18.01
N ASN A 351 -0.34 -23.22 18.51
CA ASN A 351 -1.56 -23.55 17.78
C ASN A 351 -1.71 -22.73 16.48
N PHE A 352 -1.44 -21.44 16.55
CA PHE A 352 -1.47 -20.55 15.39
C PHE A 352 -0.40 -20.94 14.36
N ALA A 353 0.82 -21.26 14.79
CA ALA A 353 1.89 -21.71 13.90
C ALA A 353 1.52 -23.01 13.18
N GLN A 354 0.93 -23.99 13.88
CA GLN A 354 0.46 -25.25 13.29
C GLN A 354 -0.62 -25.04 12.23
N LYS A 355 -1.51 -24.05 12.44
CA LYS A 355 -2.57 -23.67 11.48
C LYS A 355 -2.07 -22.74 10.35
N GLY A 356 -0.79 -22.37 10.35
CA GLY A 356 -0.20 -21.45 9.37
C GLY A 356 -0.51 -19.96 9.61
N TYR A 357 -1.13 -19.60 10.74
CA TYR A 357 -1.40 -18.21 11.13
C TYR A 357 -0.16 -17.54 11.73
N CYS A 358 0.93 -17.50 10.96
CA CYS A 358 2.25 -17.10 11.45
C CYS A 358 2.28 -15.69 12.07
N GLN A 359 1.57 -14.71 11.49
CA GLN A 359 1.56 -13.36 12.08
C GLN A 359 0.89 -13.33 13.47
N LEU A 360 -0.21 -14.07 13.66
CA LEU A 360 -0.87 -14.17 14.96
C LEU A 360 0.01 -14.93 15.96
N ALA A 361 0.69 -15.97 15.49
CA ALA A 361 1.65 -16.72 16.29
C ALA A 361 2.78 -15.79 16.78
N GLU A 362 3.43 -15.05 15.89
CA GLU A 362 4.51 -14.11 16.24
C GLU A 362 4.00 -13.05 17.22
N THR A 363 2.81 -12.51 16.98
CA THR A 363 2.20 -11.49 17.86
C THR A 363 1.98 -12.02 19.28
N ALA A 364 1.50 -13.25 19.45
CA ALA A 364 1.31 -13.85 20.77
C ALA A 364 2.65 -14.11 21.49
N LEU A 365 3.63 -14.61 20.75
CA LEU A 365 4.96 -14.95 21.26
C LEU A 365 5.78 -13.69 21.61
N ASP A 366 5.65 -12.62 20.84
CA ASP A 366 6.29 -11.32 21.10
C ASP A 366 5.80 -10.73 22.43
N VAL A 367 4.48 -10.81 22.70
CA VAL A 367 3.90 -10.40 23.99
C VAL A 367 4.41 -11.29 25.13
N ALA A 368 4.61 -12.60 24.90
CA ALA A 368 5.18 -13.50 25.91
C ALA A 368 6.66 -13.15 26.21
N LEU A 369 7.46 -12.87 25.18
CA LEU A 369 8.88 -12.51 25.30
C LEU A 369 9.13 -11.20 26.06
N GLN A 370 8.13 -10.32 26.14
CA GLN A 370 8.21 -9.07 26.90
C GLN A 370 8.02 -9.28 28.42
N ARG A 371 7.84 -10.52 28.88
CA ARG A 371 7.60 -10.88 30.29
C ARG A 371 8.76 -11.69 30.86
N ASN A 372 8.70 -11.98 32.16
CA ASN A 372 9.61 -12.96 32.75
C ASN A 372 9.26 -14.36 32.23
N VAL A 373 10.19 -15.00 31.52
CA VAL A 373 10.00 -16.28 30.81
C VAL A 373 11.07 -17.31 31.14
N ALA A 374 11.76 -17.17 32.29
CA ALA A 374 12.92 -18.00 32.63
C ALA A 374 12.68 -19.51 32.45
N ASP A 375 11.50 -20.01 32.82
CA ASP A 375 11.16 -21.44 32.75
C ASP A 375 10.85 -21.95 31.34
N TYR A 376 10.61 -21.05 30.38
CA TYR A 376 10.18 -21.39 29.00
C TYR A 376 11.04 -20.75 27.91
N GLU A 377 12.13 -20.08 28.30
CA GLU A 377 12.84 -19.14 27.44
C GLU A 377 13.35 -19.80 26.15
N VAL A 378 13.95 -20.99 26.25
CA VAL A 378 14.49 -21.73 25.10
C VAL A 378 13.37 -22.17 24.14
N ASP A 379 12.30 -22.77 24.67
CA ASP A 379 11.16 -23.23 23.85
C ASP A 379 10.43 -22.07 23.17
N LEU A 380 10.25 -20.96 23.88
CA LEU A 380 9.65 -19.75 23.37
C LEU A 380 10.51 -19.13 22.26
N LEU A 381 11.82 -19.02 22.45
CA LEU A 381 12.75 -18.48 21.46
C LEU A 381 12.83 -19.39 20.21
N ASN A 382 12.85 -20.71 20.38
CA ASN A 382 12.81 -21.65 19.26
C ASN A 382 11.53 -21.47 18.43
N LEU A 383 10.37 -21.40 19.08
CA LEU A 383 9.09 -21.21 18.40
C LEU A 383 8.99 -19.82 17.74
N TYR A 384 9.44 -18.76 18.43
CA TYR A 384 9.49 -17.42 17.85
C TYR A 384 10.41 -17.38 16.63
N GLY A 385 11.62 -17.93 16.74
CA GLY A 385 12.59 -18.01 15.65
C GLY A 385 12.01 -18.72 14.42
N TYR A 386 11.33 -19.85 14.62
CA TYR A 386 10.62 -20.54 13.54
C TYR A 386 9.56 -19.67 12.88
N VAL A 387 8.67 -19.07 13.67
CA VAL A 387 7.56 -18.26 13.14
C VAL A 387 8.08 -17.02 12.42
N SER A 388 9.07 -16.32 12.98
CA SER A 388 9.69 -15.15 12.36
C SER A 388 10.40 -15.53 11.05
N PHE A 389 11.06 -16.69 10.98
CA PHE A 389 11.63 -17.19 9.71
C PHE A 389 10.53 -17.41 8.65
N ARG A 390 9.41 -18.02 9.05
CA ARG A 390 8.25 -18.25 8.16
C ARG A 390 7.61 -16.96 7.66
N LEU A 391 7.78 -15.85 8.37
CA LEU A 391 7.31 -14.51 7.99
C LEU A 391 8.32 -13.73 7.14
N GLY A 392 9.51 -14.30 6.86
CA GLY A 392 10.62 -13.60 6.22
C GLY A 392 11.31 -12.59 7.14
N ASN A 393 11.03 -12.60 8.45
CA ASN A 393 11.66 -11.74 9.44
C ASN A 393 12.99 -12.36 9.89
N TYR A 394 13.91 -12.55 8.93
CA TYR A 394 15.15 -13.34 9.13
C TYR A 394 16.07 -12.78 10.21
N GLN A 395 16.14 -11.45 10.35
CA GLN A 395 16.95 -10.81 11.39
C GLN A 395 16.42 -11.12 12.80
N ALA A 396 15.09 -11.02 13.01
CA ALA A 396 14.47 -11.36 14.29
C ALA A 396 14.61 -12.86 14.60
N SER A 397 14.52 -13.71 13.57
CA SER A 397 14.76 -15.15 13.72
C SER A 397 16.23 -15.45 14.09
N LEU A 398 17.18 -14.78 13.45
CA LEU A 398 18.61 -14.91 13.75
C LEU A 398 18.90 -14.59 15.21
N GLU A 399 18.43 -13.45 15.71
CA GLU A 399 18.61 -13.01 17.10
C GLU A 399 18.01 -14.01 18.11
N ALA A 400 16.84 -14.59 17.80
CA ALA A 400 16.21 -15.59 18.65
C ALA A 400 17.06 -16.87 18.74
N ASN A 401 17.56 -17.37 17.60
CA ASN A 401 18.43 -18.55 17.57
C ASN A 401 19.76 -18.29 18.29
N GLU A 402 20.33 -17.09 18.20
CA GLU A 402 21.56 -16.73 18.91
C GLU A 402 21.39 -16.75 20.42
N LYS A 403 20.27 -16.24 20.94
CA LYS A 403 19.95 -16.30 22.37
C LYS A 403 19.82 -17.74 22.87
N VAL A 404 19.24 -18.65 22.07
CA VAL A 404 19.21 -20.08 22.40
C VAL A 404 20.63 -20.65 22.46
N LEU A 405 21.46 -20.38 21.45
CA LEU A 405 22.83 -20.90 21.37
C LEU A 405 23.77 -20.36 22.46
N GLN A 406 23.49 -19.19 23.04
CA GLN A 406 24.20 -18.69 24.21
C GLN A 406 23.99 -19.56 25.45
N LYS A 407 22.81 -20.19 25.58
CA LYS A 407 22.46 -21.10 26.69
C LYS A 407 22.81 -22.55 26.35
N GLU A 408 22.56 -22.94 25.11
CA GLU A 408 22.73 -24.30 24.60
C GLU A 408 23.57 -24.28 23.30
N PRO A 409 24.92 -24.24 23.38
CA PRO A 409 25.81 -24.06 22.22
C PRO A 409 25.71 -25.14 21.13
N ASN A 410 25.06 -26.24 21.47
CA ASN A 410 24.93 -27.46 20.69
C ASN A 410 23.45 -27.79 20.39
N ALA A 411 22.52 -26.86 20.63
CA ALA A 411 21.12 -27.02 20.26
C ALA A 411 20.98 -27.12 18.73
N VAL A 412 20.74 -28.35 18.23
CA VAL A 412 20.68 -28.67 16.80
C VAL A 412 19.62 -27.82 16.08
N TYR A 413 18.45 -27.63 16.70
CA TYR A 413 17.36 -26.82 16.15
C TYR A 413 17.79 -25.36 15.95
N ALA A 414 18.48 -24.77 16.92
CA ALA A 414 18.95 -23.39 16.85
C ALA A 414 20.14 -23.21 15.90
N LEU A 415 21.04 -24.19 15.82
CA LEU A 415 22.12 -24.21 14.82
C LEU A 415 21.55 -24.22 13.40
N LYS A 416 20.54 -25.07 13.15
CA LYS A 416 19.80 -25.12 11.88
C LYS A 416 19.14 -23.77 11.58
N GLY A 417 18.38 -23.23 12.54
CA GLY A 417 17.68 -21.95 12.40
C GLY A 417 18.61 -20.79 12.09
N LYS A 418 19.72 -20.66 12.83
CA LYS A 418 20.76 -19.64 12.58
C LYS A 418 21.39 -19.81 11.19
N GLY A 419 21.72 -21.04 10.80
CA GLY A 419 22.30 -21.33 9.50
C GLY A 419 21.40 -20.92 8.33
N LEU A 420 20.10 -21.23 8.42
CA LEU A 420 19.09 -20.80 7.45
C LEU A 420 18.95 -19.27 7.38
N CYS A 421 18.92 -18.59 8.53
CA CYS A 421 18.80 -17.13 8.57
C CYS A 421 19.99 -16.45 7.90
N LEU A 422 21.22 -16.90 8.20
CA LEU A 422 22.43 -16.35 7.57
C LEU A 422 22.41 -16.54 6.05
N ALA A 423 22.01 -17.72 5.56
CA ALA A 423 21.90 -17.96 4.13
C ALA A 423 20.88 -17.03 3.45
N ARG A 424 19.72 -16.79 4.09
CA ARG A 424 18.69 -15.87 3.57
C ARG A 424 19.09 -14.39 3.64
N LEU A 425 20.00 -14.04 4.56
CA LEU A 425 20.59 -12.70 4.69
C LEU A 425 21.82 -12.49 3.78
N GLY A 426 22.17 -13.45 2.93
CA GLY A 426 23.29 -13.35 1.99
C GLY A 426 24.64 -13.88 2.51
N HIS A 427 24.68 -14.41 3.73
CA HIS A 427 25.86 -15.02 4.37
C HIS A 427 25.87 -16.54 4.19
N SER A 428 25.76 -17.01 2.94
CA SER A 428 25.53 -18.43 2.63
C SER A 428 26.62 -19.39 3.13
N GLU A 429 27.90 -19.03 3.01
CA GLU A 429 29.00 -19.91 3.46
C GLU A 429 29.03 -20.08 4.99
N GLU A 430 28.78 -19.01 5.74
CA GLU A 430 28.65 -19.07 7.19
C GLU A 430 27.43 -19.90 7.61
N GLY A 431 26.31 -19.72 6.89
CA GLY A 431 25.09 -20.52 7.08
C GLY A 431 25.33 -22.01 6.84
N ILE A 432 26.02 -22.36 5.76
CA ILE A 432 26.39 -23.74 5.42
C ILE A 432 27.28 -24.37 6.50
N LYS A 433 28.25 -23.62 7.05
CA LYS A 433 29.09 -24.11 8.14
C LYS A 433 28.27 -24.51 9.37
N LEU A 434 27.27 -23.71 9.73
CA LEU A 434 26.37 -24.01 10.85
C LEU A 434 25.43 -25.18 10.54
N LEU A 435 24.89 -25.26 9.31
CA LEU A 435 24.06 -26.37 8.88
C LEU A 435 24.85 -27.69 8.85
N LYS A 436 26.11 -27.69 8.40
CA LYS A 436 27.02 -28.85 8.49
C LYS A 436 27.26 -29.25 9.95
N LYS A 437 27.45 -28.28 10.86
CA LYS A 437 27.54 -28.56 12.30
C LYS A 437 26.25 -29.23 12.81
N ALA A 438 25.07 -28.70 12.46
CA ALA A 438 23.79 -29.28 12.86
C ALA A 438 23.62 -30.73 12.34
N VAL A 439 23.93 -30.97 11.07
CA VAL A 439 23.91 -32.30 10.43
C VAL A 439 24.79 -33.32 11.17
N SER A 440 25.96 -32.92 11.63
CA SER A 440 26.88 -33.79 12.38
C SER A 440 26.35 -34.23 13.75
N MET A 441 25.35 -33.52 14.29
CA MET A 441 24.80 -33.72 15.62
C MET A 441 23.36 -34.28 15.61
N THR A 442 22.75 -34.35 14.42
CA THR A 442 21.40 -34.88 14.19
C THR A 442 21.39 -36.42 14.19
N ASP A 443 20.30 -37.03 14.66
CA ASP A 443 19.99 -38.46 14.50
C ASP A 443 18.80 -38.72 13.54
N GLU A 444 18.38 -39.98 13.40
CA GLU A 444 17.31 -40.38 12.48
C GLU A 444 15.93 -39.77 12.78
N SER A 445 15.72 -39.24 13.99
CA SER A 445 14.45 -38.66 14.42
C SER A 445 14.26 -37.20 13.94
N PHE A 446 15.35 -36.51 13.56
CA PHE A 446 15.31 -35.09 13.21
C PHE A 446 16.13 -34.76 11.96
N MET A 447 15.72 -35.28 10.80
CA MET A 447 16.48 -35.18 9.54
C MET A 447 16.39 -33.83 8.81
N ASP A 448 15.62 -32.89 9.32
CA ASP A 448 15.46 -31.54 8.81
C ASP A 448 16.77 -30.82 8.41
N PRO A 449 17.86 -30.85 9.22
CA PRO A 449 19.12 -30.20 8.85
C PRO A 449 19.76 -30.75 7.57
N TYR A 450 19.55 -32.03 7.23
CA TYR A 450 20.04 -32.60 5.97
C TYR A 450 19.30 -31.99 4.78
N LEU A 451 17.97 -31.85 4.88
CA LEU A 451 17.16 -31.27 3.82
C LEU A 451 17.52 -29.79 3.62
N ASP A 452 17.58 -29.03 4.71
CA ASP A 452 17.88 -27.60 4.66
C ASP A 452 19.29 -27.32 4.10
N LEU A 453 20.30 -28.08 4.52
CA LEU A 453 21.65 -27.97 3.97
C LEU A 453 21.66 -28.25 2.46
N ALA A 454 20.98 -29.30 2.02
CA ALA A 454 20.91 -29.64 0.61
C ALA A 454 20.18 -28.56 -0.22
N ILE A 455 19.10 -27.97 0.31
CA ILE A 455 18.39 -26.86 -0.34
C ILE A 455 19.33 -25.67 -0.53
N ILE A 456 20.00 -25.21 0.54
CA ILE A 456 20.90 -24.06 0.46
C ILE A 456 22.05 -24.33 -0.53
N LEU A 457 22.66 -25.52 -0.48
CA LEU A 457 23.73 -25.90 -1.43
C LEU A 457 23.23 -25.90 -2.88
N ALA A 458 22.03 -26.40 -3.14
CA ALA A 458 21.43 -26.41 -4.47
C ALA A 458 21.15 -24.98 -4.97
N GLU A 459 20.60 -24.11 -4.12
CA GLU A 459 20.29 -22.71 -4.45
C GLU A 459 21.52 -21.91 -4.85
N ILE A 460 22.69 -22.18 -4.25
CA ILE A 460 23.97 -21.53 -4.61
C ILE A 460 24.76 -22.27 -5.70
N GLY A 461 24.16 -23.27 -6.34
CA GLY A 461 24.75 -23.99 -7.48
C GLY A 461 25.70 -25.14 -7.13
N ARG A 462 25.88 -25.48 -5.85
CA ARG A 462 26.73 -26.61 -5.39
C ARG A 462 25.95 -27.94 -5.43
N ARG A 463 25.47 -28.30 -6.62
CA ARG A 463 24.60 -29.48 -6.85
C ARG A 463 25.20 -30.79 -6.37
N ASP A 464 26.50 -31.02 -6.61
CA ASP A 464 27.16 -32.28 -6.22
C ASP A 464 27.20 -32.46 -4.70
N GLU A 465 27.48 -31.38 -3.97
CA GLU A 465 27.44 -31.39 -2.50
C GLU A 465 26.02 -31.57 -1.98
N ALA A 466 25.02 -30.89 -2.58
CA ALA A 466 23.62 -31.09 -2.23
C ALA A 466 23.20 -32.56 -2.42
N MET A 467 23.60 -33.17 -3.54
CA MET A 467 23.34 -34.57 -3.84
C MET A 467 24.02 -35.51 -2.84
N ALA A 468 25.27 -35.22 -2.44
CA ALA A 468 25.99 -36.00 -1.45
C ALA A 468 25.25 -35.99 -0.09
N VAL A 469 24.83 -34.81 0.38
CA VAL A 469 24.07 -34.64 1.62
C VAL A 469 22.76 -35.42 1.58
N ILE A 470 22.02 -35.35 0.47
CA ILE A 470 20.76 -36.10 0.32
C ILE A 470 21.02 -37.61 0.35
N LYS A 471 22.01 -38.10 -0.39
CA LYS A 471 22.37 -39.52 -0.40
C LYS A 471 22.76 -40.03 0.99
N GLU A 472 23.50 -39.22 1.75
CA GLU A 472 23.86 -39.54 3.13
C GLU A 472 22.62 -39.60 4.04
N GLY A 473 21.77 -38.58 4.01
CA GLY A 473 20.54 -38.54 4.82
C GLY A 473 19.60 -39.72 4.50
N ARG A 474 19.47 -40.10 3.22
CA ARG A 474 18.62 -41.23 2.78
C ARG A 474 19.13 -42.58 3.26
N LYS A 475 20.43 -42.74 3.49
CA LYS A 475 21.00 -43.94 4.12
C LYS A 475 20.70 -44.00 5.62
N LYS A 476 20.58 -42.82 6.26
CA LYS A 476 20.42 -42.69 7.71
C LYS A 476 18.97 -42.87 8.18
N SER A 477 17.99 -42.52 7.36
CA SER A 477 16.57 -42.53 7.76
C SER A 477 15.65 -42.91 6.59
N THR A 478 14.86 -43.97 6.76
CA THR A 478 13.87 -44.42 5.77
C THR A 478 12.78 -43.36 5.54
N PRO A 479 12.18 -42.72 6.56
CA PRO A 479 11.25 -41.60 6.36
C PRO A 479 11.83 -40.45 5.52
N PHE A 480 13.13 -40.18 5.66
CA PHE A 480 13.79 -39.11 4.92
C PHE A 480 13.83 -39.36 3.41
N ILE A 481 13.74 -40.62 2.96
CA ILE A 481 13.66 -40.97 1.53
C ILE A 481 12.44 -40.30 0.88
N ALA A 482 11.30 -40.31 1.56
CA ALA A 482 10.08 -39.66 1.07
C ALA A 482 10.19 -38.14 1.19
N GLN A 483 10.70 -37.63 2.32
CA GLN A 483 10.86 -36.18 2.56
C GLN A 483 11.77 -35.50 1.51
N SER A 484 12.85 -36.18 1.11
CA SER A 484 13.86 -35.65 0.17
C SER A 484 13.59 -35.95 -1.30
N GLN A 485 12.53 -36.70 -1.64
CA GLN A 485 12.32 -37.24 -2.98
C GLN A 485 12.23 -36.15 -4.06
N ALA A 486 11.49 -35.07 -3.80
CA ALA A 486 11.30 -33.99 -4.77
C ALA A 486 12.63 -33.29 -5.11
N LEU A 487 13.40 -32.91 -4.08
CA LEU A 487 14.72 -32.30 -4.27
C LEU A 487 15.70 -33.27 -4.94
N TYR A 488 15.68 -34.56 -4.56
CA TYR A 488 16.53 -35.57 -5.19
C TYR A 488 16.28 -35.66 -6.70
N GLN A 489 15.02 -35.71 -7.14
CA GLN A 489 14.67 -35.74 -8.57
C GLN A 489 15.18 -34.49 -9.29
N GLN A 490 14.99 -33.30 -8.70
CA GLN A 490 15.49 -32.04 -9.28
C GLN A 490 17.02 -32.00 -9.41
N LEU A 491 17.75 -32.69 -8.53
CA LEU A 491 19.21 -32.72 -8.56
C LEU A 491 19.77 -33.80 -9.52
N VAL A 492 19.01 -34.84 -9.84
CA VAL A 492 19.42 -35.90 -10.79
C VAL A 492 19.25 -35.47 -12.25
N GLY A 493 18.31 -34.56 -12.53
CA GLY A 493 17.94 -34.17 -13.90
C GLY A 493 16.65 -34.86 -14.32
#